data_AF-A0A9X8ZG62-F1
#
_entry.id   AF-A0A9X8ZG62-F1
#
_cell.length_a   1.000
_cell.length_b   1.000
_cell.length_c   1.000
_cell.angle_alpha   90.00
_cell.angle_beta   90.00
_cell.angle_gamma   90.00
#
_symmetry.space_group_name_H-M   'P 1'
#
loop_
_entity.id
_entity.type
_entity.pdbx_description
1 polymer ?
#
loop_
_entity_poly.entity_id
_entity_poly.type
_entity_poly.pdbx_seq_one_letter_code
_entity_poly.pdbx_strand_id
1 'polypeptide(L)' 'MLSIAIKIYNAIAKYGSRAWDAIKAGAYSVYSAAKAAWQAGYWAFTKWLASNASALYAIYDALRAAGLID' A
#
# COMPACT_ATOMS: atom_id res chain seq x y z
N MET A 1 -4.84 -9.67 7.90
CA MET A 1 -5.18 -8.54 6.99
C MET A 1 -4.79 -7.20 7.59
N LEU A 2 -5.28 -6.81 8.78
CA LEU A 2 -4.92 -5.53 9.40
C LEU A 2 -3.40 -5.35 9.60
N SER A 3 -2.69 -6.39 10.07
CA SER A 3 -1.24 -6.33 10.29
C SER A 3 -0.44 -6.05 9.01
N ILE A 4 -0.86 -6.61 7.87
CA ILE A 4 -0.22 -6.36 6.57
C ILE A 4 -0.53 -4.92 6.10
N ALA A 5 -1.78 -4.47 6.25
CA ALA A 5 -2.16 -3.10 5.92
C ALA A 5 -1.35 -2.06 6.72
N ILE A 6 -1.11 -2.32 8.01
CA ILE A 6 -0.26 -1.48 8.86
C ILE A 6 1.20 -1.50 8.38
N LYS A 7 1.75 -2.68 8.05
CA LYS A 7 3.11 -2.76 7.49
C LYS A 7 3.24 -1.96 6.19
N ILE A 8 2.27 -2.11 5.27
CA ILE A 8 2.21 -1.34 4.03
C ILE A 8 2.18 0.16 4.34
N TYR A 9 1.30 0.59 5.23
CA TYR A 9 1.20 1.99 5.63
C TYR A 9 2.53 2.51 6.18
N ASN A 10 3.17 1.76 7.09
CA ASN A 10 4.46 2.14 7.66
C ASN A 10 5.57 2.20 6.61
N ALA A 11 5.59 1.27 5.65
CA ALA A 11 6.53 1.31 4.52
C ALA A 11 6.29 2.55 3.66
N ILE A 12 5.03 2.86 3.34
CA ILE A 12 4.68 4.08 2.59
C ILE A 12 5.06 5.34 3.37
N ALA A 13 4.80 5.39 4.68
CA ALA A 13 5.16 6.51 5.53
C ALA A 13 6.68 6.70 5.64
N LYS A 14 7.44 5.59 5.72
CA LYS A 14 8.91 5.60 5.86
C LYS A 14 9.62 5.94 4.57
N TYR A 15 9.20 5.36 3.44
CA TYR A 15 9.87 5.49 2.15
C TYR A 15 9.22 6.54 1.23
N GLY A 16 8.03 7.03 1.58
CA GLY A 16 7.33 8.10 0.89
C GLY A 16 7.17 7.83 -0.60
N SER A 17 7.77 8.70 -1.42
CA SER A 17 7.76 8.64 -2.88
C SER A 17 8.23 7.28 -3.42
N ARG A 18 9.28 6.69 -2.83
CA ARG A 18 9.86 5.43 -3.32
C ARG A 18 8.91 4.25 -3.17
N ALA A 19 8.12 4.22 -2.09
CA ALA A 19 7.06 3.24 -1.92
C ALA A 19 5.93 3.44 -2.93
N TRP A 20 5.52 4.69 -3.18
CA TRP A 20 4.51 4.99 -4.17
C TRP A 20 4.94 4.65 -5.60
N ASP A 21 6.21 4.83 -5.95
CA ASP A 21 6.74 4.41 -7.25
C ASP A 21 6.72 2.89 -7.42
N ALA A 22 7.12 2.15 -6.38
CA ALA A 22 7.03 0.69 -6.38
C ALA A 22 5.58 0.21 -6.55
N ILE A 23 4.63 0.81 -5.81
CA ILE A 23 3.21 0.51 -5.92
C ILE A 23 2.68 0.88 -7.31
N LYS A 24 3.11 1.99 -7.88
CA LYS A 24 2.71 2.39 -9.23
C LYS A 24 3.22 1.42 -10.29
N ALA A 25 4.42 0.88 -10.11
CA ALA A 25 5.02 -0.09 -11.02
C ALA A 25 4.39 -1.49 -10.91
N GLY A 26 4.23 -2.01 -9.69
CA GLY A 26 3.75 -3.39 -9.47
C GLY A 26 2.23 -3.51 -9.27
N ALA A 27 1.55 -2.42 -8.89
CA ALA A 27 0.13 -2.42 -8.51
C ALA A 27 -0.61 -1.22 -9.13
N TYR A 28 -0.29 -0.89 -10.39
CA TYR A 28 -0.85 0.25 -11.12
C TYR A 28 -2.39 0.31 -11.09
N SER A 29 -3.04 -0.85 -11.22
CA SER A 29 -4.51 -0.98 -11.23
C SER A 29 -5.16 -0.50 -9.93
N VAL A 30 -4.49 -0.64 -8.79
CA VAL A 30 -5.00 -0.26 -7.46
C VAL A 30 -4.35 1.01 -6.92
N TYR A 31 -3.31 1.53 -7.58
CA TYR A 31 -2.58 2.73 -7.18
C TYR A 31 -3.50 3.93 -6.96
N SER A 32 -4.41 4.21 -7.90
CA SER A 32 -5.31 5.37 -7.82
C SER A 32 -6.22 5.29 -6.59
N ALA A 33 -6.83 4.12 -6.35
CA ALA A 33 -7.68 3.88 -5.19
C ALA A 33 -6.90 3.91 -3.88
N ALA A 34 -5.69 3.32 -3.86
CA ALA A 34 -4.79 3.36 -2.72
C ALA A 34 -4.40 4.80 -2.37
N LYS A 35 -4.10 5.64 -3.37
CA LYS A 35 -3.73 7.04 -3.17
C LYS A 35 -4.90 7.89 -2.68
N ALA A 36 -6.11 7.64 -3.19
CA ALA A 36 -7.33 8.27 -2.69
C ALA A 36 -7.59 7.90 -1.22
N ALA A 37 -7.45 6.62 -0.87
CA ALA A 37 -7.61 6.16 0.51
C ALA A 37 -6.52 6.71 1.44
N TRP A 38 -5.28 6.87 0.94
CA TRP A 38 -4.19 7.50 1.69
C TRP A 38 -4.46 8.98 2.00
N GLN A 39 -4.97 9.73 1.02
CA GLN A 39 -5.37 11.13 1.21
C GLN A 39 -6.52 11.29 2.21
N ALA A 40 -7.42 10.30 2.29
CA ALA A 40 -8.49 10.26 3.28
C ALA A 40 -7.99 9.97 4.71
N GLY A 41 -6.73 9.57 4.88
CA GLY A 41 -6.07 9.37 6.17
C GLY A 41 -5.81 7.92 6.52
N TYR A 42 -5.03 7.72 7.60
CA TYR A 42 -4.56 6.40 8.05
C TYR A 42 -5.68 5.36 8.19
N TRP A 43 -6.79 5.76 8.80
CA TRP A 43 -7.90 4.84 9.08
C TRP A 43 -8.66 4.43 7.82
N ALA A 44 -8.85 5.38 6.89
CA ALA A 44 -9.46 5.08 5.60
C ALA A 44 -8.57 4.15 4.77
N PHE A 45 -7.25 4.40 4.75
CA PHE A 45 -6.28 3.60 4.01
C PHE A 45 -6.18 2.17 4.53
N THR A 46 -5.98 1.99 5.83
CA THR A 46 -5.84 0.66 6.43
C THR A 46 -7.14 -0.15 6.35
N LYS A 47 -8.29 0.50 6.52
CA LYS A 47 -9.61 -0.13 6.33
C LYS A 47 -9.84 -0.52 4.87
N TRP A 48 -9.54 0.36 3.92
CA TRP A 48 -9.67 0.06 2.49
C TRP A 48 -8.79 -1.12 2.07
N LEU A 49 -7.53 -1.16 2.52
CA LEU A 49 -6.63 -2.30 2.30
C LEU A 49 -7.17 -3.59 2.92
N ALA A 50 -7.66 -3.53 4.16
CA ALA A 50 -8.22 -4.69 4.83
C ALA A 50 -9.49 -5.22 4.14
N SER A 51 -10.31 -4.34 3.56
CA SER A 51 -11.49 -4.70 2.78
C SER A 51 -11.15 -5.18 1.35
N ASN A 52 -10.00 -4.81 0.81
CA ASN A 52 -9.58 -5.17 -0.55
C ASN A 52 -8.34 -6.07 -0.50
N ALA A 53 -8.55 -7.34 -0.17
CA ALA A 53 -7.48 -8.32 -0.04
C ALA A 53 -6.57 -8.39 -1.28
N SER A 54 -7.14 -8.37 -2.49
CA SER A 54 -6.36 -8.37 -3.74
C SER A 54 -5.45 -7.15 -3.86
N ALA A 55 -5.95 -5.95 -3.51
CA ALA A 55 -5.14 -4.74 -3.51
C ALA A 55 -4.05 -4.78 -2.44
N LEU A 56 -4.38 -5.31 -1.26
CA LEU A 56 -3.44 -5.48 -0.16
C LEU A 56 -2.28 -6.39 -0.55
N TYR A 57 -2.56 -7.55 -1.16
CA TYR A 57 -1.50 -8.44 -1.60
C TYR A 57 -0.72 -7.85 -2.78
N ALA A 58 -1.38 -7.21 -3.75
CA ALA A 58 -0.68 -6.56 -4.87
C ALA A 58 0.27 -5.45 -4.40
N ILE A 59 -0.18 -4.62 -3.46
CA ILE A 59 0.63 -3.53 -2.88
C ILE A 59 1.77 -4.10 -2.03
N TYR A 60 1.48 -5.12 -1.21
CA TYR A 60 2.50 -5.79 -0.41
C TYR A 60 3.58 -6.43 -1.29
N ASP A 61 3.18 -7.15 -2.34
CA ASP A 61 4.10 -7.81 -3.27
C ASP A 61 4.94 -6.79 -4.04
N ALA A 62 4.32 -5.70 -4.52
CA ALA A 62 5.03 -4.60 -5.18
C ALA A 62 6.07 -3.94 -4.25
N LEU A 63 5.71 -3.68 -3.00
CA LEU A 63 6.64 -3.14 -2.00
C LEU A 63 7.74 -4.14 -1.65
N ARG A 64 7.42 -5.44 -1.59
CA ARG A 64 8.36 -6.51 -1.27
C ARG A 64 9.37 -6.72 -2.40
N ALA A 65 8.91 -6.71 -3.65
CA ALA A 65 9.75 -6.75 -4.84
C ALA A 65 10.73 -5.57 -4.91
N ALA A 66 10.32 -4.41 -4.39
CA ALA A 66 11.18 -3.24 -4.25
C ALA A 66 12.11 -3.25 -3.02
N GLY A 67 12.05 -4.29 -2.18
CA GLY A 67 12.85 -4.41 -0.96
C GLY A 67 12.46 -3.41 0.14
N LEU A 68 11.22 -2.90 0.11
CA LEU A 68 10.73 -1.88 1.04
C LEU A 68 9.95 -2.47 2.22
N ILE A 69 9.64 -3.76 2.19
CA ILE A 69 8.87 -4.46 3.22
C ILE A 69 9.28 -5.94 3.27
N ASP A 70 9.21 -6.52 4.47
CA ASP A 70 9.45 -7.95 4.77
C ASP A 70 8.18 -8.58 5.37
#